data_AF-A0A922ID65-F1
#
_entry.id   AF-A0A922ID65-F1
#
_cell.length_a   1.000
_cell.length_b   1.000
_cell.length_c   1.000
_cell.angle_alpha   90.00
_cell.angle_beta   90.00
_cell.angle_gamma   90.00
#
_symmetry.space_group_name_H-M   'P 1'
#
loop_
_entity.id
_entity.type
_entity.pdbx_description
1 polymer ?
#
loop_
_entity_poly.entity_id
_entity_poly.type
_entity_poly.pdbx_seq_one_letter_code
_entity_poly.pdbx_strand_id
1 'polypeptide(L)'
;MFCKLKAVLIDLSGTIHIESNEIVGSIDALTRLRRSGLRYKFVTNTTKESQNFLYERLKSIGFDIEKNEIFTSLVAARDFIRNEKLWPHLLLEECAMEDFQDVTKELVDSHKGEAVVVGLAPSKFNYDTLNDSFDKLLNGARLVAIHQGRYYKTTKGLALGPGPFVKALAYGADIKPEDVKVVGKPDRNFFLSALQSLNANIQPDEAVMIGDDVRDDIAGAMALGMQGILVRTGKYRPDDENKINPSPTLTVATFAEAIETILSDLCN
;
A
#
# COMPACT_ATOMS: atom_id res chain seq x y z
N MET A 1 -2.00 -24.29 -11.08
CA MET A 1 -1.79 -23.67 -9.75
C MET A 1 -2.79 -22.54 -9.48
N PHE A 2 -3.25 -21.82 -10.50
CA PHE A 2 -4.15 -20.66 -10.36
C PHE A 2 -5.62 -20.91 -10.76
N CYS A 3 -6.09 -22.16 -10.88
CA CYS A 3 -7.41 -22.49 -11.46
C CYS A 3 -8.66 -21.94 -10.73
N LYS A 4 -8.51 -21.41 -9.51
CA LYS A 4 -9.59 -20.75 -8.73
C LYS A 4 -9.47 -19.23 -8.66
N LEU A 5 -8.47 -18.65 -9.32
CA LEU A 5 -8.13 -17.24 -9.21
C LEU A 5 -9.24 -16.36 -9.80
N LYS A 6 -9.66 -15.35 -9.03
CA LYS A 6 -10.63 -14.33 -9.42
C LYS A 6 -10.05 -12.92 -9.43
N ALA A 7 -9.00 -12.67 -8.62
CA ALA A 7 -8.39 -11.35 -8.50
C ALA A 7 -6.85 -11.36 -8.52
N VAL A 8 -6.30 -10.26 -9.02
CA VAL A 8 -4.88 -9.93 -8.96
C VAL A 8 -4.67 -8.60 -8.24
N LEU A 9 -3.97 -8.60 -7.12
CA LEU A 9 -3.42 -7.38 -6.52
C LEU A 9 -2.00 -7.18 -7.06
N ILE A 10 -1.72 -5.98 -7.56
CA ILE A 10 -0.49 -5.70 -8.32
C ILE A 10 0.23 -4.53 -7.65
N ASP A 11 1.42 -4.76 -7.10
CA ASP A 11 2.25 -3.64 -6.66
C ASP A 11 2.65 -2.73 -7.84
N LEU A 12 2.92 -1.46 -7.56
CA LEU A 12 3.30 -0.48 -8.58
C LEU A 12 4.82 -0.38 -8.78
N SER A 13 5.52 0.15 -7.78
CA SER A 13 6.91 0.61 -7.92
C SER A 13 7.86 -0.55 -7.66
N GLY A 14 8.68 -0.88 -8.65
CA GLY A 14 9.52 -2.07 -8.64
C GLY A 14 8.83 -3.29 -9.25
N THR A 15 7.53 -3.22 -9.54
CA THR A 15 6.74 -4.32 -10.11
C THR A 15 6.32 -4.05 -11.56
N ILE A 16 5.63 -2.94 -11.84
CA ILE A 16 5.24 -2.56 -13.21
C ILE A 16 6.03 -1.35 -13.75
N HIS A 17 6.61 -0.54 -12.87
CA HIS A 17 7.41 0.62 -13.25
C HIS A 17 8.55 0.88 -12.26
N ILE A 18 9.60 1.56 -12.71
CA ILE A 18 10.66 2.12 -11.86
C ILE A 18 10.79 3.59 -12.22
N GLU A 19 10.58 4.47 -11.24
CA GLU A 19 10.51 5.92 -11.47
C GLU A 19 9.49 6.23 -12.58
N SER A 20 9.92 6.91 -13.65
CA SER A 20 9.10 7.30 -14.80
C SER A 20 9.21 6.34 -15.99
N ASN A 21 9.73 5.12 -15.79
CA ASN A 21 9.90 4.14 -16.84
C ASN A 21 9.10 2.87 -16.54
N GLU A 22 8.49 2.31 -17.58
CA GLU A 22 7.91 0.97 -17.55
C GLU A 22 8.99 -0.10 -17.26
N ILE A 23 8.63 -1.14 -16.49
CA ILE A 23 9.36 -2.40 -16.50
C ILE A 23 8.93 -3.17 -17.76
N VAL A 24 9.89 -3.44 -18.65
CA VAL A 24 9.66 -3.98 -20.00
C VAL A 24 8.58 -5.07 -20.04
N GLY A 25 7.54 -4.84 -20.84
CA GLY A 25 6.45 -5.78 -21.08
C GLY A 25 5.25 -5.62 -20.13
N SER A 26 5.31 -4.70 -19.15
CA SER A 26 4.23 -4.50 -18.19
C SER A 26 2.95 -3.92 -18.81
N ILE A 27 3.06 -3.03 -19.81
CA ILE A 27 1.91 -2.46 -20.50
C ILE A 27 1.18 -3.55 -21.31
N ASP A 28 1.92 -4.37 -22.05
CA ASP A 28 1.34 -5.48 -22.82
C ASP A 28 0.75 -6.55 -21.89
N ALA A 29 1.44 -6.88 -20.80
CA ALA A 29 0.94 -7.81 -19.78
C ALA A 29 -0.36 -7.32 -19.13
N LEU A 30 -0.45 -6.03 -18.78
CA LEU A 30 -1.68 -5.43 -18.27
C LEU A 30 -2.82 -5.52 -19.30
N THR A 31 -2.52 -5.28 -20.58
CA THR A 31 -3.49 -5.40 -21.66
C THR A 31 -4.05 -6.82 -21.76
N ARG A 32 -3.19 -7.84 -21.63
CA ARG A 32 -3.60 -9.25 -21.60
C ARG A 32 -4.43 -9.57 -20.35
N LEU A 33 -4.01 -9.11 -19.17
CA LEU A 33 -4.75 -9.28 -17.93
C LEU A 33 -6.17 -8.68 -18.03
N ARG A 34 -6.30 -7.47 -18.56
CA ARG A 34 -7.60 -6.80 -18.75
C ARG A 34 -8.55 -7.61 -19.65
N ARG A 35 -8.02 -8.35 -20.62
CA ARG A 35 -8.80 -9.22 -21.53
C ARG A 35 -9.19 -10.58 -20.92
N SER A 36 -8.58 -10.97 -19.79
CA SER A 36 -8.80 -12.28 -19.17
C SER A 36 -10.11 -12.41 -18.40
N GLY A 37 -10.75 -11.28 -18.04
CA GLY A 37 -11.91 -11.26 -17.15
C GLY A 37 -11.58 -11.32 -15.66
N LEU A 38 -10.31 -11.52 -15.28
CA LEU A 38 -9.87 -11.38 -13.88
C LEU A 38 -10.07 -9.95 -13.39
N ARG A 39 -10.51 -9.82 -12.14
CA ARG A 39 -10.50 -8.53 -11.45
C ARG A 39 -9.07 -8.19 -11.06
N TYR A 40 -8.71 -6.92 -11.06
CA TYR A 40 -7.41 -6.51 -10.53
C TYR A 40 -7.47 -5.14 -9.87
N LYS A 41 -6.54 -4.93 -8.95
CA LYS A 41 -6.31 -3.63 -8.33
C LYS A 41 -4.82 -3.39 -8.21
N PHE A 42 -4.37 -2.21 -8.61
CA PHE A 42 -3.03 -1.75 -8.29
C PHE A 42 -3.00 -1.35 -6.82
N VAL A 43 -1.98 -1.81 -6.10
CA VAL A 43 -1.83 -1.53 -4.68
C VAL A 43 -0.45 -0.94 -4.40
N THR A 44 -0.35 0.08 -3.54
CA THR A 44 0.97 0.64 -3.21
C THR A 44 1.04 1.26 -1.82
N ASN A 45 2.20 1.11 -1.19
CA ASN A 45 2.55 1.83 0.03
C ASN A 45 3.22 3.16 -0.35
N THR A 46 2.41 4.19 -0.56
CA THR A 46 2.88 5.57 -0.71
C THR A 46 2.43 6.42 0.47
N THR A 47 3.27 7.37 0.86
CA THR A 47 2.99 8.35 1.93
C THR A 47 3.04 9.78 1.48
N LYS A 48 3.52 10.03 0.27
CA LYS A 48 3.76 11.38 -0.25
C LYS A 48 2.95 11.68 -1.48
N GLU A 49 2.59 10.67 -2.26
CA GLU A 49 1.94 10.89 -3.56
C GLU A 49 0.46 10.57 -3.45
N SER A 50 -0.42 11.52 -3.79
CA SER A 50 -1.86 11.26 -3.87
C SER A 50 -2.17 10.20 -4.91
N GLN A 51 -3.35 9.59 -4.81
CA GLN A 51 -3.88 8.70 -5.83
C GLN A 51 -3.90 9.39 -7.21
N ASN A 52 -4.19 10.69 -7.25
CA ASN A 52 -4.22 11.48 -8.49
C ASN A 52 -2.83 11.59 -9.13
N PHE A 53 -1.81 11.91 -8.31
CA PHE A 53 -0.44 12.02 -8.79
C PHE A 53 0.07 10.69 -9.38
N LEU A 54 -0.23 9.57 -8.70
CA LEU A 54 0.12 8.24 -9.20
C LEU A 54 -0.55 7.93 -10.53
N TYR A 55 -1.84 8.24 -10.63
CA TYR A 55 -2.62 8.04 -11.85
C TYR A 55 -2.01 8.78 -13.03
N GLU A 56 -1.76 10.09 -12.90
CA GLU A 56 -1.17 10.91 -13.97
C GLU A 56 0.23 10.40 -14.36
N ARG A 57 1.05 9.99 -13.39
CA ARG A 57 2.36 9.39 -13.67
C ARG A 57 2.23 8.12 -14.51
N LEU A 58 1.38 7.17 -14.11
CA LEU A 58 1.21 5.92 -14.84
C LEU A 58 0.64 6.15 -16.25
N LYS A 59 -0.30 7.10 -16.41
CA LYS A 59 -0.76 7.53 -17.74
C LYS A 59 0.38 8.09 -18.60
N SER A 60 1.26 8.90 -18.02
CA SER A 60 2.42 9.48 -18.72
C SER A 60 3.45 8.43 -19.17
N ILE A 61 3.55 7.31 -18.44
CA ILE A 61 4.39 6.17 -18.81
C ILE A 61 3.78 5.39 -19.99
N GLY A 62 2.45 5.47 -20.17
CA GLY A 62 1.72 4.80 -21.26
C GLY A 62 0.75 3.72 -20.79
N PHE A 63 0.55 3.55 -19.47
CA PHE A 63 -0.43 2.59 -18.97
C PHE A 63 -1.85 3.05 -19.26
N ASP A 64 -2.67 2.16 -19.81
CA ASP A 64 -4.12 2.37 -19.91
C ASP A 64 -4.78 1.92 -18.61
N ILE A 65 -5.00 2.87 -17.70
CA ILE A 65 -5.59 2.65 -16.38
C ILE A 65 -6.64 3.72 -16.06
N GLU A 66 -7.47 3.40 -15.08
CA GLU A 66 -8.45 4.29 -14.45
C GLU A 66 -8.06 4.60 -13.00
N LYS A 67 -8.42 5.79 -12.50
CA LYS A 67 -8.04 6.22 -11.13
C LYS A 67 -8.56 5.26 -10.05
N ASN A 68 -9.74 4.69 -10.23
CA ASN A 68 -10.36 3.73 -9.30
C ASN A 68 -9.69 2.33 -9.30
N GLU A 69 -8.77 2.07 -10.22
CA GLU A 69 -7.95 0.85 -10.25
C GLU A 69 -6.75 0.95 -9.29
N ILE A 70 -6.43 2.14 -8.76
CA ILE A 70 -5.32 2.36 -7.83
C ILE A 70 -5.84 2.41 -6.39
N PHE A 71 -5.26 1.60 -5.51
CA PHE A 71 -5.53 1.56 -4.07
C PHE A 71 -4.24 1.83 -3.29
N THR A 72 -4.16 2.98 -2.63
CA THR A 72 -2.95 3.40 -1.91
C THR A 72 -3.11 3.21 -0.40
N SER A 73 -2.00 3.18 0.34
CA SER A 73 -2.04 3.25 1.80
C SER A 73 -2.65 4.55 2.35
N LEU A 74 -2.63 5.64 1.57
CA LEU A 74 -3.35 6.89 1.90
C LEU A 74 -4.87 6.69 1.77
N VAL A 75 -5.33 6.04 0.70
CA VAL A 75 -6.74 5.65 0.52
C VAL A 75 -7.20 4.72 1.66
N ALA A 76 -6.37 3.74 2.03
CA ALA A 76 -6.66 2.85 3.15
C ALA A 76 -6.78 3.62 4.50
N ALA A 77 -5.90 4.59 4.76
CA ALA A 77 -6.02 5.47 5.92
C ALA A 77 -7.29 6.31 5.88
N ARG A 78 -7.58 6.95 4.74
CA ARG A 78 -8.79 7.76 4.55
C ARG A 78 -10.05 6.94 4.83
N ASP A 79 -10.14 5.74 4.28
CA ASP A 79 -11.31 4.88 4.46
C ASP A 79 -11.44 4.40 5.91
N PHE A 80 -10.33 4.09 6.58
CA PHE A 80 -10.31 3.82 8.03
C PHE A 80 -10.85 5.01 8.84
N ILE A 81 -10.32 6.21 8.57
CA ILE A 81 -10.73 7.46 9.23
C ILE A 81 -12.23 7.73 9.03
N ARG A 82 -12.73 7.56 7.80
CA ARG A 82 -14.15 7.72 7.45
C ARG A 82 -15.03 6.73 8.21
N ASN A 83 -14.67 5.45 8.19
CA ASN A 83 -15.47 4.37 8.78
C ASN A 83 -15.55 4.51 10.31
N GLU A 84 -14.44 4.87 10.95
CA GLU A 84 -14.36 5.08 12.40
C GLU A 84 -14.86 6.48 12.82
N LYS A 85 -15.16 7.35 11.85
CA LYS A 85 -15.58 8.75 12.04
C LYS A 85 -14.61 9.55 12.91
N LEU A 86 -13.33 9.50 12.56
CA LEU A 86 -12.26 10.17 13.32
C LEU A 86 -11.88 11.49 12.65
N TRP A 87 -11.78 12.58 13.40
CA TRP A 87 -11.24 13.83 12.87
C TRP A 87 -9.72 13.70 12.66
N PRO A 88 -9.20 13.88 11.43
CA PRO A 88 -7.81 13.57 11.15
C PRO A 88 -6.87 14.77 11.39
N HIS A 89 -5.88 14.58 12.26
CA HIS A 89 -4.69 15.42 12.36
C HIS A 89 -3.57 14.82 11.50
N LEU A 90 -3.25 15.47 10.36
CA LEU A 90 -2.48 14.88 9.27
C LEU A 90 -1.00 15.29 9.25
N LEU A 91 -0.12 14.37 9.61
CA LEU A 91 1.33 14.46 9.44
C LEU A 91 1.72 13.82 8.10
N LEU A 92 1.26 14.47 7.04
CA LEU A 92 1.47 14.10 5.65
C LEU A 92 2.09 15.27 4.87
N GLU A 93 2.81 14.99 3.80
CA GLU A 93 3.24 16.03 2.86
C GLU A 93 2.01 16.64 2.16
N GLU A 94 2.13 17.89 1.71
CA GLU A 94 1.02 18.65 1.11
C GLU A 94 0.36 17.89 -0.06
N CYS A 95 1.17 17.26 -0.91
CA CYS A 95 0.70 16.48 -2.05
C CYS A 95 -0.09 15.22 -1.66
N ALA A 96 0.02 14.72 -0.43
CA ALA A 96 -0.79 13.60 0.07
C ALA A 96 -2.11 14.06 0.73
N MET A 97 -2.26 15.35 1.03
CA MET A 97 -3.45 15.90 1.69
C MET A 97 -4.69 15.84 0.79
N GLU A 98 -4.51 15.87 -0.53
CA GLU A 98 -5.59 15.77 -1.53
C GLU A 98 -6.51 14.57 -1.25
N ASP A 99 -5.94 13.40 -0.92
CA ASP A 99 -6.69 12.16 -0.67
C ASP A 99 -7.61 12.28 0.56
N PHE A 100 -7.43 13.28 1.45
CA PHE A 100 -8.20 13.45 2.69
C PHE A 100 -9.20 14.63 2.64
N GLN A 101 -9.29 15.37 1.54
CA GLN A 101 -10.15 16.56 1.45
C GLN A 101 -11.64 16.23 1.60
N ASP A 102 -12.09 15.12 1.01
CA ASP A 102 -13.50 14.73 1.07
C ASP A 102 -13.88 14.28 2.48
N VAL A 103 -13.04 13.46 3.12
CA VAL A 103 -13.32 12.94 4.46
C VAL A 103 -13.32 14.06 5.52
N THR A 104 -12.47 15.07 5.38
CA THR A 104 -12.48 16.23 6.29
C THR A 104 -13.76 17.05 6.15
N LYS A 105 -14.31 17.20 4.94
CA LYS A 105 -15.62 17.85 4.73
C LYS A 105 -16.78 17.05 5.31
N GLU A 106 -16.75 15.73 5.15
CA GLU A 106 -17.80 14.82 5.67
C GLU A 106 -17.85 14.80 7.21
N LEU A 107 -16.70 14.96 7.87
CA LEU A 107 -16.56 14.74 9.31
C LEU A 107 -16.68 15.99 10.19
N VAL A 108 -16.79 17.20 9.61
CA VAL A 108 -16.83 18.48 10.35
C VAL A 108 -17.79 18.42 11.55
N ASP A 109 -19.02 17.96 11.33
CA ASP A 109 -20.07 17.92 12.36
C ASP A 109 -20.46 16.49 12.79
N SER A 110 -19.68 15.47 12.38
CA SER A 110 -20.09 14.07 12.55
C SER A 110 -19.01 13.13 13.11
N HIS A 111 -17.81 13.66 13.39
CA HIS A 111 -16.73 12.90 14.01
C HIS A 111 -17.06 12.49 15.45
N LYS A 112 -16.53 11.35 15.87
CA LYS A 112 -16.72 10.73 17.20
C LYS A 112 -15.45 10.68 18.04
N GLY A 113 -14.35 11.19 17.51
CA GLY A 113 -13.03 11.20 18.13
C GLY A 113 -12.01 11.78 17.15
N GLU A 114 -10.74 11.74 17.53
CA GLU A 114 -9.64 12.26 16.72
C GLU A 114 -8.64 11.16 16.36
N ALA A 115 -7.85 11.38 15.32
CA ALA A 115 -6.74 10.52 14.95
C ALA A 115 -5.54 11.35 14.51
N VAL A 116 -4.35 10.97 14.98
CA VAL A 116 -3.07 11.46 14.45
C VAL A 116 -2.61 10.51 13.36
N VAL A 117 -2.66 10.96 12.10
CA VAL A 117 -2.27 10.16 10.94
C VAL A 117 -0.84 10.51 10.53
N VAL A 118 0.05 9.53 10.58
CA VAL A 118 1.49 9.72 10.35
C VAL A 118 1.92 9.00 9.07
N GLY A 119 2.27 9.78 8.06
CA GLY A 119 3.02 9.34 6.88
C GLY A 119 4.44 9.89 6.91
N LEU A 120 5.22 9.67 5.85
CA LEU A 120 6.56 10.25 5.73
C LEU A 120 6.44 11.74 5.34
N ALA A 121 6.48 12.62 6.33
CA ALA A 121 6.42 14.07 6.13
C ALA A 121 7.63 14.79 6.75
N PRO A 122 8.83 14.70 6.14
CA PRO A 122 10.02 15.41 6.62
C PRO A 122 9.78 16.91 6.91
N SER A 123 8.94 17.58 6.12
CA SER A 123 8.58 19.00 6.34
C SER A 123 7.86 19.25 7.68
N LYS A 124 7.21 18.22 8.24
CA LYS A 124 6.41 18.27 9.47
C LYS A 124 7.10 17.57 10.66
N PHE A 125 8.25 16.94 10.47
CA PHE A 125 8.96 16.22 11.52
C PHE A 125 9.91 17.13 12.31
N ASN A 126 9.34 18.17 12.92
CA ASN A 126 9.99 19.08 13.84
C ASN A 126 9.36 18.95 15.25
N TYR A 127 10.05 19.47 16.27
CA TYR A 127 9.63 19.33 17.66
C TYR A 127 8.21 19.85 17.91
N ASP A 128 7.89 21.05 17.44
CA ASP A 128 6.61 21.69 17.73
C ASP A 128 5.43 20.92 17.12
N THR A 129 5.59 20.44 15.88
CA THR A 129 4.55 19.65 15.20
C THR A 129 4.36 18.29 15.86
N LEU A 130 5.46 17.64 16.26
CA LEU A 130 5.39 16.38 16.99
C LEU A 130 4.79 16.57 18.40
N ASN A 131 5.05 17.69 19.06
CA ASN A 131 4.47 17.98 20.37
C ASN A 131 2.97 18.25 20.28
N ASP A 132 2.49 19.01 19.28
CA ASP A 132 1.04 19.18 19.04
C ASP A 132 0.35 17.84 18.77
N SER A 133 1.00 16.96 18.00
CA SER A 133 0.51 15.61 17.75
C SER A 133 0.44 14.78 19.03
N PHE A 134 1.50 14.85 19.83
CA PHE A 134 1.62 14.17 21.11
C PHE A 134 0.53 14.63 22.09
N ASP A 135 0.26 15.93 22.19
CA ASP A 135 -0.81 16.47 23.03
C ASP A 135 -2.19 15.91 22.63
N LYS A 136 -2.46 15.72 21.33
CA LYS A 136 -3.71 15.08 20.87
C LYS A 136 -3.78 13.62 21.28
N LEU A 137 -2.66 12.89 21.20
CA LEU A 137 -2.59 11.49 21.64
C LEU A 137 -2.86 11.36 23.15
N LEU A 138 -2.32 12.26 23.98
CA LEU A 138 -2.63 12.30 25.41
C LEU A 138 -4.11 12.58 25.71
N ASN A 139 -4.79 13.28 24.81
CA ASN A 139 -6.23 13.55 24.90
C ASN A 139 -7.10 12.46 24.25
N GLY A 140 -6.52 11.29 23.93
CA GLY A 140 -7.25 10.11 23.46
C GLY A 140 -7.38 10.00 21.94
N ALA A 141 -6.67 10.81 21.15
CA ALA A 141 -6.60 10.62 19.71
C ALA A 141 -5.95 9.27 19.36
N ARG A 142 -6.46 8.60 18.32
CA ARG A 142 -5.89 7.33 17.84
C ARG A 142 -4.63 7.58 17.01
N LEU A 143 -3.57 6.82 17.26
CA LEU A 143 -2.37 6.86 16.43
C LEU A 143 -2.53 5.95 15.20
N VAL A 144 -2.52 6.55 14.01
CA VAL A 144 -2.66 5.86 12.73
C VAL A 144 -1.39 6.04 11.91
N ALA A 145 -0.68 4.97 11.61
CA ALA A 145 0.51 4.99 10.77
C ALA A 145 0.18 4.50 9.35
N ILE A 146 0.53 5.29 8.32
CA ILE A 146 0.38 4.85 6.93
C ILE A 146 1.22 3.59 6.68
N HIS A 147 2.47 3.59 7.16
CA HIS A 147 3.32 2.41 7.31
C HIS A 147 4.41 2.71 8.36
N GLN A 148 5.12 1.68 8.84
CA GLN A 148 6.19 1.83 9.84
C GLN A 148 7.60 1.58 9.26
N GLY A 149 7.83 2.01 8.03
CA GLY A 149 9.13 1.86 7.36
C GLY A 149 10.25 2.51 8.17
N ARG A 150 11.35 1.77 8.41
CA ARG A 150 12.49 2.25 9.20
C ARG A 150 13.26 3.36 8.47
N TYR A 151 13.52 3.15 7.19
CA TYR A 151 14.27 4.04 6.32
C TYR A 151 13.85 3.82 4.86
N TYR A 152 14.24 4.75 4.00
CA TYR A 152 14.10 4.65 2.54
C TYR A 152 15.39 5.12 1.86
N LYS A 153 15.60 4.69 0.60
CA LYS A 153 16.79 5.07 -0.17
C LYS A 153 16.54 6.39 -0.89
N THR A 154 17.50 7.31 -0.79
CA THR A 154 17.57 8.57 -1.53
C THR A 154 18.83 8.62 -2.39
N THR A 155 18.95 9.64 -3.25
CA THR A 155 20.18 9.91 -4.01
C THR A 155 21.39 10.19 -3.10
N LYS A 156 21.17 10.64 -1.86
CA LYS A 156 22.22 10.96 -0.88
C LYS A 156 22.53 9.82 0.09
N GLY A 157 21.83 8.68 -0.02
CA GLY A 157 21.93 7.56 0.91
C GLY A 157 20.62 7.24 1.62
N LEU A 158 20.71 6.50 2.73
CA LEU A 158 19.53 6.13 3.52
C LEU A 158 19.01 7.33 4.31
N ALA A 159 17.70 7.51 4.32
CA ALA A 159 17.00 8.51 5.11
C ALA A 159 15.93 7.84 5.99
N LEU A 160 15.61 8.44 7.14
CA LEU A 160 14.60 7.90 8.06
C LEU A 160 13.22 7.84 7.40
N GLY A 161 12.52 6.73 7.60
CA GLY A 161 11.12 6.58 7.21
C GLY A 161 10.18 7.18 8.26
N PRO A 162 8.86 6.95 8.15
CA PRO A 162 7.90 7.40 9.16
C PRO A 162 7.94 6.59 10.45
N GLY A 163 8.42 5.34 10.40
CA GLY A 163 8.44 4.41 11.54
C GLY A 163 9.12 4.97 12.81
N PRO A 164 10.31 5.58 12.73
CA PRO A 164 10.95 6.24 13.87
C PRO A 164 10.07 7.30 14.55
N PHE A 165 9.34 8.11 13.78
CA PHE A 165 8.47 9.17 14.31
C PHE A 165 7.17 8.62 14.89
N VAL A 166 6.59 7.60 14.25
CA VAL A 166 5.47 6.83 14.82
C VAL A 166 5.85 6.24 16.18
N LYS A 167 7.05 5.65 16.29
CA LYS A 167 7.54 5.09 17.54
C LYS A 167 7.83 6.15 18.60
N ALA A 168 8.36 7.31 18.22
CA ALA A 168 8.58 8.42 19.14
C ALA A 168 7.26 8.91 19.75
N LEU A 169 6.24 9.12 18.92
CA LEU A 169 4.89 9.52 19.36
C LEU A 169 4.24 8.44 20.24
N ALA A 170 4.28 7.17 19.81
CA ALA A 170 3.72 6.06 20.57
C ALA A 170 4.39 5.91 21.94
N TYR A 171 5.74 5.95 21.97
CA TYR A 171 6.51 5.88 23.20
C TYR A 171 6.20 7.05 24.14
N GLY A 172 6.15 8.28 23.61
CA GLY A 172 5.83 9.46 24.41
C GLY A 172 4.44 9.38 25.04
N ALA A 173 3.45 8.86 24.30
CA ALA A 173 2.05 8.75 24.73
C ALA A 173 1.70 7.45 25.45
N ASP A 174 2.69 6.61 25.80
CA ASP A 174 2.50 5.28 26.41
C ASP A 174 1.52 4.38 25.60
N ILE A 175 1.53 4.54 24.28
CA ILE A 175 0.74 3.72 23.34
C ILE A 175 1.53 2.47 23.00
N LYS A 176 0.95 1.30 23.27
CA LYS A 176 1.60 0.03 22.96
C LYS A 176 1.66 -0.23 21.46
N PRO A 177 2.67 -0.97 20.97
CA PRO A 177 2.80 -1.27 19.54
C PRO A 177 1.54 -1.87 18.89
N GLU A 178 0.79 -2.71 19.61
CA GLU A 178 -0.46 -3.32 19.16
C GLU A 178 -1.63 -2.34 19.03
N ASP A 179 -1.58 -1.21 19.72
CA ASP A 179 -2.62 -0.16 19.68
C ASP A 179 -2.37 0.86 18.55
N VAL A 180 -1.17 0.83 17.94
CA VAL A 180 -0.86 1.65 16.76
C VAL A 180 -1.54 1.05 15.54
N LYS A 181 -2.50 1.76 14.97
CA LYS A 181 -3.17 1.30 13.74
C LYS A 181 -2.26 1.51 12.53
N VAL A 182 -1.74 0.41 11.97
CA VAL A 182 -1.07 0.44 10.66
C VAL A 182 -2.09 0.15 9.56
N VAL A 183 -2.05 0.92 8.46
CA VAL A 183 -3.03 0.76 7.37
C VAL A 183 -2.43 0.31 6.03
N GLY A 184 -1.13 0.42 5.84
CA GLY A 184 -0.43 -0.06 4.63
C GLY A 184 0.07 -1.50 4.77
N LYS A 185 0.61 -2.04 3.67
CA LYS A 185 1.31 -3.34 3.64
C LYS A 185 2.41 -3.38 4.72
N PRO A 186 2.63 -4.49 5.44
CA PRO A 186 1.99 -5.81 5.32
C PRO A 186 0.71 -5.97 6.16
N ASP A 187 0.05 -4.90 6.61
CA ASP A 187 -1.16 -5.02 7.43
C ASP A 187 -2.25 -5.80 6.68
N ARG A 188 -2.85 -6.77 7.38
CA ARG A 188 -3.89 -7.65 6.83
C ARG A 188 -5.08 -6.86 6.29
N ASN A 189 -5.45 -5.76 6.94
CA ASN A 189 -6.60 -4.96 6.52
C ASN A 189 -6.33 -4.21 5.21
N PHE A 190 -5.07 -3.94 4.86
CA PHE A 190 -4.75 -3.31 3.58
C PHE A 190 -5.21 -4.19 2.41
N PHE A 191 -4.82 -5.46 2.42
CA PHE A 191 -5.18 -6.42 1.37
C PHE A 191 -6.69 -6.70 1.37
N LEU A 192 -7.32 -6.84 2.54
CA LEU A 192 -8.76 -7.05 2.64
C LEU A 192 -9.55 -5.85 2.08
N SER A 193 -9.15 -4.63 2.41
CA SER A 193 -9.77 -3.41 1.86
C SER A 193 -9.54 -3.29 0.36
N ALA A 194 -8.35 -3.65 -0.14
CA ALA A 194 -8.07 -3.68 -1.57
C ALA A 194 -8.98 -4.69 -2.30
N LEU A 195 -9.18 -5.90 -1.76
CA LEU A 195 -10.12 -6.87 -2.31
C LEU A 195 -11.57 -6.39 -2.24
N GLN A 196 -11.99 -5.80 -1.12
CA GLN A 196 -13.34 -5.25 -0.97
C GLN A 196 -13.62 -4.16 -2.00
N SER A 197 -12.62 -3.33 -2.33
CA SER A 197 -12.72 -2.26 -3.34
C SER A 197 -12.86 -2.76 -4.78
N LEU A 198 -12.76 -4.08 -5.01
CA LEU A 198 -13.11 -4.70 -6.29
C LEU A 198 -14.63 -4.91 -6.46
N ASN A 199 -15.44 -4.63 -5.44
CA ASN A 199 -16.89 -4.79 -5.43
C ASN A 199 -17.33 -6.19 -5.87
N ALA A 200 -16.58 -7.20 -5.45
CA ALA A 200 -16.83 -8.60 -5.72
C ALA A 200 -16.58 -9.40 -4.43
N ASN A 201 -17.37 -10.44 -4.20
CA ASN A 201 -17.16 -11.35 -3.08
C ASN A 201 -16.00 -12.29 -3.41
N ILE A 202 -14.77 -11.79 -3.22
CA ILE A 202 -13.51 -12.48 -3.49
C ILE A 202 -12.89 -12.86 -2.16
N GLN A 203 -12.73 -14.15 -1.93
CA GLN A 203 -12.02 -14.63 -0.74
C GLN A 203 -10.50 -14.49 -0.96
N PRO A 204 -9.69 -14.31 0.10
CA PRO A 204 -8.24 -14.18 -0.04
C PRO A 204 -7.59 -15.32 -0.83
N ASP A 205 -8.04 -16.56 -0.66
CA ASP A 205 -7.53 -17.75 -1.38
C ASP A 205 -7.92 -17.80 -2.86
N GLU A 206 -8.78 -16.88 -3.32
CA GLU A 206 -9.15 -16.66 -4.72
C GLU A 206 -8.37 -15.49 -5.34
N ALA A 207 -7.37 -14.95 -4.64
CA ALA A 207 -6.58 -13.82 -5.08
C ALA A 207 -5.06 -14.10 -5.03
N VAL A 208 -4.33 -13.39 -5.89
CA VAL A 208 -2.87 -13.41 -5.94
C VAL A 208 -2.31 -12.00 -5.76
N MET A 209 -1.26 -11.87 -4.97
CA MET A 209 -0.46 -10.64 -4.86
C MET A 209 0.80 -10.77 -5.71
N ILE A 210 1.04 -9.83 -6.60
CA ILE A 210 2.28 -9.71 -7.38
C ILE A 210 3.05 -8.50 -6.88
N GLY A 211 4.29 -8.68 -6.43
CA GLY A 211 5.10 -7.59 -5.88
C GLY A 211 6.59 -7.90 -5.80
N ASP A 212 7.39 -6.88 -5.53
CA ASP A 212 8.86 -6.96 -5.45
C ASP A 212 9.38 -7.04 -4.00
N ASP A 213 8.54 -6.74 -3.01
CA ASP A 213 8.89 -6.78 -1.60
C ASP A 213 8.39 -8.07 -0.94
N VAL A 214 9.31 -9.01 -0.69
CA VAL A 214 8.96 -10.31 -0.12
C VAL A 214 8.28 -10.24 1.25
N ARG A 215 8.55 -9.18 2.04
CA ARG A 215 7.97 -9.05 3.39
C ARG A 215 6.66 -8.27 3.34
N ASP A 216 6.67 -7.11 2.71
CA ASP A 216 5.51 -6.23 2.73
C ASP A 216 4.41 -6.74 1.79
N ASP A 217 4.76 -7.16 0.58
CA ASP A 217 3.80 -7.62 -0.43
C ASP A 217 3.44 -9.09 -0.21
N ILE A 218 4.46 -9.95 -0.28
CA ILE A 218 4.24 -11.39 -0.44
C ILE A 218 3.85 -12.03 0.88
N ALA A 219 4.66 -11.88 1.94
CA ALA A 219 4.33 -12.44 3.25
C ALA A 219 3.03 -11.86 3.82
N GLY A 220 2.80 -10.55 3.64
CA GLY A 220 1.57 -9.88 4.07
C GLY A 220 0.32 -10.49 3.43
N ALA A 221 0.33 -10.67 2.11
CA ALA A 221 -0.76 -11.28 1.37
C ALA A 221 -0.95 -12.78 1.71
N MET A 222 0.15 -13.55 1.75
CA MET A 222 0.10 -14.98 2.02
C MET A 222 -0.37 -15.31 3.44
N ALA A 223 -0.14 -14.41 4.42
CA ALA A 223 -0.69 -14.56 5.77
C ALA A 223 -2.23 -14.54 5.82
N LEU A 224 -2.89 -14.09 4.74
CA LEU A 224 -4.34 -14.14 4.56
C LEU A 224 -4.83 -15.37 3.78
N GLY A 225 -3.92 -16.16 3.21
CA GLY A 225 -4.25 -17.27 2.31
C GLY A 225 -4.20 -16.91 0.83
N MET A 226 -3.86 -15.66 0.47
CA MET A 226 -3.60 -15.31 -0.93
C MET A 226 -2.39 -16.08 -1.49
N GLN A 227 -2.38 -16.29 -2.79
CA GLN A 227 -1.16 -16.69 -3.49
C GLN A 227 -0.21 -15.48 -3.60
N GLY A 228 1.09 -15.73 -3.63
CA GLY A 228 2.11 -14.68 -3.69
C GLY A 228 3.12 -14.92 -4.81
N ILE A 229 3.21 -14.00 -5.77
CA ILE A 229 4.20 -14.04 -6.85
C ILE A 229 5.22 -12.94 -6.62
N LEU A 230 6.46 -13.33 -6.31
CA LEU A 230 7.58 -12.42 -6.14
C LEU A 230 8.24 -12.15 -7.50
N VAL A 231 8.32 -10.88 -7.91
CA VAL A 231 9.08 -10.48 -9.11
C VAL A 231 10.52 -10.13 -8.74
N ARG A 232 11.46 -10.41 -9.65
CA ARG A 232 12.91 -10.14 -9.45
C ARG A 232 13.35 -8.72 -9.86
N THR A 233 12.39 -7.82 -10.03
CA THR A 233 12.61 -6.39 -10.30
C THR A 233 12.62 -5.58 -8.99
N GLY A 234 12.90 -4.27 -9.09
CA GLY A 234 12.78 -3.35 -7.94
C GLY A 234 13.71 -3.65 -6.75
N LYS A 235 13.11 -3.86 -5.58
CA LYS A 235 13.76 -4.09 -4.29
C LYS A 235 14.36 -5.48 -4.15
N TYR A 236 13.90 -6.44 -4.95
CA TYR A 236 14.33 -7.83 -4.87
C TYR A 236 15.86 -7.95 -4.82
N ARG A 237 16.35 -8.81 -3.93
CA ARG A 237 17.74 -9.25 -3.86
C ARG A 237 17.79 -10.78 -3.98
N PRO A 238 18.90 -11.34 -4.48
CA PRO A 238 19.09 -12.79 -4.48
C PRO A 238 18.78 -13.39 -3.11
N ASP A 239 18.07 -14.52 -3.10
CA ASP A 239 17.63 -15.25 -1.93
C ASP A 239 16.53 -14.56 -1.09
N ASP A 240 15.90 -13.50 -1.61
CA ASP A 240 14.74 -12.89 -0.96
C ASP A 240 13.58 -13.89 -0.80
N GLU A 241 13.39 -14.81 -1.76
CA GLU A 241 12.39 -15.88 -1.70
C GLU A 241 12.55 -16.82 -0.49
N ASN A 242 13.75 -16.86 0.09
CA ASN A 242 14.08 -17.68 1.27
C ASN A 242 13.90 -16.91 2.60
N LYS A 243 13.55 -15.62 2.57
CA LYS A 243 13.39 -14.79 3.78
C LYS A 243 12.08 -15.03 4.52
N ILE A 244 11.16 -15.79 3.93
CA ILE A 244 9.82 -16.05 4.46
C ILE A 244 9.52 -17.55 4.40
N ASN A 245 8.66 -18.02 5.31
CA ASN A 245 8.15 -19.39 5.33
C ASN A 245 6.63 -19.35 5.61
N PRO A 246 5.78 -19.89 4.73
CA PRO A 246 6.11 -20.55 3.45
C PRO A 246 6.76 -19.59 2.43
N SER A 247 7.57 -20.14 1.52
CA SER A 247 8.15 -19.41 0.38
C SER A 247 7.06 -18.89 -0.55
N PRO A 248 7.35 -17.84 -1.38
CA PRO A 248 6.41 -17.36 -2.40
C PRO A 248 5.84 -18.51 -3.23
N THR A 249 4.57 -18.40 -3.62
CA THR A 249 3.90 -19.37 -4.50
C THR A 249 4.67 -19.54 -5.81
N LEU A 250 5.21 -18.43 -6.32
CA LEU A 250 6.06 -18.40 -7.50
C LEU A 250 7.06 -17.24 -7.39
N THR A 251 8.24 -17.40 -7.99
CA THR A 251 9.21 -16.31 -8.19
C THR A 251 9.58 -16.24 -9.67
N VAL A 252 9.38 -15.08 -10.29
CA VAL A 252 9.58 -14.85 -11.74
C VAL A 252 10.44 -13.63 -12.00
N ALA A 253 10.97 -13.49 -13.22
CA ALA A 253 11.83 -12.37 -13.56
C ALA A 253 11.05 -11.04 -13.56
N THR A 254 9.83 -11.02 -14.11
CA THR A 254 9.06 -9.79 -14.33
C THR A 254 7.57 -9.96 -14.10
N PHE A 255 6.85 -8.84 -13.99
CA PHE A 255 5.38 -8.84 -13.98
C PHE A 255 4.79 -9.48 -15.25
N ALA A 256 5.41 -9.32 -16.42
CA ALA A 256 4.93 -9.92 -17.66
C ALA A 256 4.93 -11.45 -17.60
N GLU A 257 6.00 -12.05 -17.07
CA GLU A 257 6.10 -13.50 -16.86
C GLU A 257 5.09 -14.00 -15.81
N ALA A 258 4.81 -13.20 -14.77
CA ALA A 258 3.77 -13.52 -13.79
C ALA A 258 2.39 -13.63 -14.46
N ILE A 259 2.03 -12.66 -15.30
CA ILE A 259 0.75 -12.66 -16.01
C ILE A 259 0.68 -13.82 -17.02
N GLU A 260 1.74 -14.07 -17.78
CA GLU A 260 1.79 -15.20 -18.70
C GLU A 260 1.54 -16.53 -17.99
N THR A 261 2.16 -16.73 -16.83
CA THR A 261 1.99 -17.94 -16.02
C THR A 261 0.56 -18.07 -15.50
N ILE A 262 -0.01 -17.00 -14.95
CA ILE A 262 -1.39 -16.98 -14.44
C ILE A 262 -2.39 -17.35 -15.54
N LEU A 263 -2.27 -16.72 -16.71
CA LEU A 263 -3.21 -16.91 -17.81
C LEU A 263 -3.08 -18.29 -18.45
N SER A 264 -1.86 -18.83 -18.55
CA SER A 264 -1.63 -20.19 -19.05
C SER A 264 -2.28 -21.23 -18.14
N ASP A 265 -2.22 -21.03 -16.83
CA ASP A 265 -2.83 -21.91 -15.82
C ASP A 265 -4.36 -21.84 -15.77
N LEU A 266 -4.98 -20.74 -16.24
CA LEU A 266 -6.43 -20.59 -16.29
C LEU A 266 -7.06 -21.21 -17.55
N CYS A 267 -6.27 -21.36 -18.61
CA CYS A 267 -6.70 -21.98 -19.86
C CYS A 267 -6.61 -23.52 -19.84
N ASN A 268 -5.95 -24.10 -18.83
CA ASN A 268 -5.77 -25.54 -18.63
C ASN A 268 -6.64 -26.06 -17.48
#